data_AF-A0A537PKP0-F1
#
_entry.id   AF-A0A537PKP0-F1
#
_cell.length_a   1.000
_cell.length_b   1.000
_cell.length_c   1.000
_cell.angle_alpha   90.00
_cell.angle_beta   90.00
_cell.angle_gamma   90.00
#
_symmetry.space_group_name_H-M   'P 1'
#
loop_
_entity.id
_entity.type
_entity.pdbx_description
1 polymer ?
#
loop_
_entity_poly.entity_id
_entity_poly.type
_entity_poly.pdbx_seq_one_letter_code
_entity_poly.pdbx_strand_id
1 'polypeptide(L)'
;GGSRALPVAGTALHEASKEIVEKGRQVAGNLLEASPADIEFGEGEFRIVGTDRRVDLFTVAAAARDPSKLPPGMEPGLDATHTRTPTAETFPNGCHIAEGGMKLRRRISSGASLSSRAAASTRRSIR
;
A
#
# COMPACT_ATOMS: atom_id res chain seq x y z
N GLY A 1 -4.23 1.20 16.17
CA GLY A 1 -5.40 0.37 15.83
C GLY A 1 -6.61 1.25 15.55
N GLY A 2 -7.70 0.66 15.04
CA GLY A 2 -8.99 1.35 14.82
C GLY A 2 -9.27 1.84 13.40
N SER A 3 -8.84 1.12 12.35
CA SER A 3 -9.03 1.51 10.93
C SER A 3 -8.59 2.94 10.55
N ARG A 4 -7.78 3.60 11.38
CA ARG A 4 -7.33 4.98 11.21
C ARG A 4 -6.14 5.17 10.27
N ALA A 5 -5.58 4.08 9.73
CA ALA A 5 -4.36 4.12 8.93
C ALA A 5 -4.53 4.99 7.67
N LEU A 6 -5.61 4.79 6.90
CA LEU A 6 -5.89 5.62 5.72
C LEU A 6 -6.27 7.06 6.05
N PRO A 7 -7.27 7.34 6.93
CA PRO A 7 -7.69 8.73 7.16
C PRO A 7 -6.59 9.59 7.77
N VAL A 8 -5.77 9.03 8.67
CA VAL A 8 -4.66 9.76 9.30
C VAL A 8 -3.40 9.69 8.44
N ALA A 9 -2.79 8.51 8.35
CA ALA A 9 -1.46 8.35 7.74
C ALA A 9 -1.52 8.50 6.22
N GLY A 10 -2.57 7.99 5.55
CA GLY A 10 -2.74 8.14 4.11
C GLY A 10 -2.79 9.60 3.68
N THR A 11 -3.45 10.46 4.45
CA THR A 11 -3.47 11.90 4.13
C THR A 11 -2.15 12.58 4.48
N ALA A 12 -1.53 12.23 5.60
CA ALA A 12 -0.19 12.76 5.92
C ALA A 12 0.83 12.42 4.82
N LEU A 13 0.78 11.20 4.29
CA LEU A 13 1.58 10.77 3.14
C LEU A 13 1.25 11.55 1.87
N HIS A 14 -0.03 11.82 1.62
CA HIS A 14 -0.46 12.62 0.47
C HIS A 14 0.11 14.05 0.51
N GLU A 15 0.03 14.71 1.67
CA GLU A 15 0.59 16.06 1.83
C GLU A 15 2.12 16.06 1.76
N ALA A 16 2.78 15.10 2.42
CA ALA A 16 4.24 14.92 2.30
C ALA A 16 4.67 14.68 0.85
N SER A 17 3.90 13.91 0.08
CA SER A 17 4.17 13.66 -1.34
C SER A 17 4.07 14.93 -2.17
N LYS A 18 3.09 15.81 -1.91
CA LYS A 18 2.98 17.11 -2.59
C LYS A 18 4.19 17.99 -2.31
N GLU A 19 4.64 18.05 -1.06
CA GLU A 19 5.82 18.82 -0.67
C GLU A 19 7.08 18.29 -1.36
N ILE A 20 7.26 16.96 -1.41
CA ILE A 20 8.37 16.32 -2.12
C ILE A 20 8.34 16.67 -3.62
N VAL A 21 7.17 16.62 -4.26
CA VAL A 21 7.02 17.00 -5.67
C VAL A 21 7.38 18.47 -5.87
N GLU A 22 6.96 19.36 -4.97
CA GLU A 22 7.26 20.79 -5.07
C GLU A 22 8.76 21.09 -4.93
N LYS A 23 9.43 20.48 -3.94
CA LYS A 23 10.89 20.52 -3.82
C LYS A 23 11.56 19.96 -5.08
N GLY A 24 11.04 18.84 -5.59
CA GLY A 24 11.51 18.20 -6.81
C GLY A 24 11.42 19.10 -8.04
N ARG A 25 10.34 19.88 -8.19
CA ARG A 25 10.19 20.86 -9.28
C ARG A 25 11.26 21.94 -9.22
N GLN A 26 11.63 22.42 -8.03
CA GLN A 26 12.66 23.43 -7.87
C GLN A 26 14.04 22.89 -8.29
N VAL A 27 14.40 21.68 -7.83
CA VAL A 27 15.66 21.04 -8.21
C VAL A 27 15.68 20.68 -9.71
N ALA A 28 14.59 20.12 -10.23
CA ALA A 28 14.47 19.79 -11.65
C ALA A 28 14.53 21.04 -12.53
N GLY A 29 13.89 22.14 -12.13
CA GLY A 29 13.97 23.43 -12.80
C GLY A 29 15.41 23.93 -12.88
N ASN A 30 16.18 23.83 -11.79
CA ASN A 30 17.60 24.17 -11.80
C ASN A 30 18.41 23.28 -12.77
N LEU A 31 18.18 21.97 -12.77
CA LEU A 31 18.89 21.02 -13.65
C LEU A 31 18.54 21.20 -15.13
N LEU A 32 17.29 21.55 -15.43
CA LEU A 32 16.78 21.73 -16.78
C LEU A 32 16.92 23.17 -17.28
N GLU A 33 17.43 24.08 -16.44
CA GLU A 33 17.52 25.52 -16.71
C GLU A 33 16.14 26.11 -17.10
N ALA A 34 15.10 25.73 -16.36
CA ALA A 34 13.73 26.11 -16.58
C ALA A 34 13.07 26.62 -15.29
N SER A 35 12.03 27.43 -15.44
CA SER A 35 11.23 27.86 -14.28
C SER A 35 10.57 26.64 -13.63
N PRO A 36 10.59 26.52 -12.28
CA PRO A 36 9.85 25.46 -11.58
C PRO A 36 8.35 25.43 -11.90
N ALA A 37 7.77 26.58 -12.27
CA ALA A 37 6.37 26.69 -12.69
C ALA A 37 6.07 26.00 -14.02
N ASP A 38 7.09 25.82 -14.86
CA ASP A 38 6.97 25.14 -16.16
C ASP A 38 7.29 23.64 -16.04
N ILE A 39 7.52 23.13 -14.82
CA ILE A 39 7.84 21.72 -14.57
C ILE A 39 6.60 20.96 -14.10
N GLU A 40 6.20 19.96 -14.89
CA GLU A 40 5.22 18.95 -14.48
C GLU A 40 5.91 17.69 -13.95
N PHE A 41 5.25 16.98 -13.03
CA PHE A 41 5.71 15.70 -12.50
C PHE A 41 4.66 14.64 -12.80
N GLY A 42 5.09 13.55 -13.42
CA GLY A 42 4.23 12.43 -13.81
C GLY A 42 5.08 11.22 -14.20
N GLU A 43 4.54 10.02 -14.01
CA GLU A 43 5.22 8.77 -14.39
C GLU A 43 6.65 8.59 -13.82
N GLY A 44 6.95 9.26 -12.70
CA GLY A 44 8.28 9.21 -12.07
C GLY A 44 9.31 10.15 -12.70
N GLU A 45 8.89 11.07 -13.57
CA GLU A 45 9.76 12.04 -14.25
C GLU A 45 9.25 13.48 -14.06
N PHE A 46 10.20 14.43 -14.08
CA PHE A 46 9.94 15.87 -14.15
C PHE A 46 10.21 16.35 -15.57
N ARG A 47 9.23 17.03 -16.19
CA ARG A 47 9.27 17.44 -17.59
C ARG A 47 8.96 18.93 -17.74
N ILE A 48 9.62 19.61 -18.67
CA ILE A 48 9.22 20.97 -19.05
C ILE A 48 7.98 20.89 -19.95
N VAL A 49 6.90 21.56 -19.55
CA VAL A 49 5.63 21.60 -20.29
C VAL A 49 5.87 22.00 -21.74
N GLY A 50 5.32 21.23 -22.68
CA GLY A 50 5.40 21.52 -24.11
C GLY A 50 6.73 21.14 -24.79
N THR A 51 7.68 20.52 -24.10
CA THR A 51 8.97 20.06 -24.66
C THR A 51 9.19 18.58 -24.45
N ASP A 52 10.25 17.99 -25.02
CA ASP A 52 10.72 16.62 -24.77
C ASP A 52 11.77 16.50 -23.65
N ARG A 53 12.20 17.65 -23.08
CA ARG A 53 13.20 17.73 -22.02
C ARG A 53 12.62 17.28 -20.68
N ARG A 54 13.29 16.32 -20.05
CA ARG A 54 12.87 15.71 -18.78
C ARG A 54 14.04 15.15 -17.99
N VAL A 55 13.82 14.91 -16.70
CA VAL A 55 14.75 14.27 -15.77
C VAL A 55 13.97 13.35 -14.85
N ASP A 56 14.49 12.15 -14.58
CA ASP A 56 13.82 11.18 -13.71
C ASP A 56 13.94 11.55 -12.22
N LEU A 57 13.00 11.04 -11.42
CA LEU A 57 12.93 11.28 -9.97
C LEU A 57 14.23 10.90 -9.23
N PHE A 58 14.92 9.83 -9.64
CA PHE A 58 16.13 9.39 -8.95
C PHE A 58 17.30 10.32 -9.22
N THR A 59 17.41 10.83 -10.44
CA THR A 59 18.39 11.86 -10.80
C THR A 59 18.13 13.15 -10.01
N VAL A 60 16.87 13.57 -9.88
CA VAL A 60 16.50 14.73 -9.04
C VAL A 60 16.84 14.48 -7.57
N ALA A 61 16.53 13.30 -7.03
CA ALA A 61 16.85 12.94 -5.65
C ALA A 61 18.37 12.89 -5.38
N ALA A 62 19.17 12.45 -6.36
CA ALA A 62 20.63 12.47 -6.27
C ALA A 62 21.17 13.90 -6.30
N ALA A 63 20.63 14.76 -7.16
CA ALA A 63 21.01 16.18 -7.20
C ALA A 63 20.61 16.92 -5.92
N ALA A 64 19.46 16.60 -5.33
CA ALA A 64 18.98 17.23 -4.11
C ALA A 64 19.90 16.98 -2.89
N ARG A 65 20.75 15.95 -2.95
CA ARG A 65 21.75 15.65 -1.90
C ARG A 65 23.04 16.45 -2.03
N ASP A 66 23.26 17.10 -3.16
CA ASP A 66 24.46 17.88 -3.45
C ASP A 66 24.12 19.38 -3.34
N PRO A 67 24.59 20.08 -2.29
CA PRO A 67 24.28 21.49 -2.09
C PRO A 67 24.69 22.39 -3.26
N SER A 68 25.66 21.98 -4.09
CA SER A 68 26.09 22.75 -5.27
C SER A 68 25.08 22.74 -6.42
N LYS A 69 24.14 21.79 -6.42
CA LYS A 69 23.11 21.61 -7.45
C LYS A 69 21.74 22.13 -7.02
N LEU A 70 21.64 22.64 -5.80
CA LEU A 70 20.40 23.18 -5.26
C LEU A 70 20.22 24.66 -5.65
N PRO A 71 18.97 25.11 -5.82
CA PRO A 71 18.66 26.53 -5.85
C PRO A 71 19.15 27.24 -4.57
N PRO A 72 19.51 28.53 -4.64
CA PRO A 72 19.92 29.29 -3.47
C PRO A 72 18.85 29.30 -2.37
N GLY A 73 19.26 28.98 -1.14
CA GLY A 73 18.36 29.00 0.03
C GLY A 73 17.48 27.76 0.19
N MET A 74 17.65 26.73 -0.64
CA MET A 74 16.98 25.45 -0.48
C MET A 74 17.77 24.51 0.44
N GLU A 75 17.09 23.88 1.38
CA GLU A 75 17.68 22.85 2.23
C GLU A 75 17.97 21.57 1.43
N PRO A 76 19.12 20.90 1.64
CA PRO A 76 19.44 19.64 1.01
C PRO A 76 18.47 18.52 1.38
N GLY A 77 18.23 17.64 0.40
CA GLY A 77 17.36 16.49 0.55
C GLY A 77 16.08 16.59 -0.29
N LEU A 78 15.43 15.44 -0.43
CA LEU A 78 14.16 15.29 -1.12
C LEU A 78 13.18 14.50 -0.24
N ASP A 79 13.10 14.92 1.02
CA ASP A 79 12.23 14.35 2.05
C ASP A 79 11.30 15.42 2.64
N ALA A 80 10.19 14.93 3.18
CA ALA A 80 9.19 15.75 3.85
C ALA A 80 8.56 14.94 4.98
N THR A 81 8.24 15.62 6.07
CA THR A 81 7.56 15.03 7.22
C THR A 81 6.28 15.81 7.49
N HIS A 82 5.15 15.11 7.58
CA HIS A 82 3.86 15.71 7.87
C HIS A 82 3.15 14.97 8.98
N THR A 83 2.52 15.72 9.90
CA THR A 83 1.69 15.17 10.97
C THR A 83 0.27 15.68 10.79
N ARG A 84 -0.71 14.77 10.80
CA ARG A 84 -2.12 15.13 10.67
C ARG A 84 -2.91 14.69 11.90
N THR A 85 -3.66 15.62 12.45
CA THR A 85 -4.75 15.34 13.40
C THR A 85 -6.07 15.51 12.65
N PRO A 86 -6.90 14.46 12.49
CA PRO A 86 -8.20 14.58 11.85
C PRO A 86 -9.11 15.55 12.61
N THR A 87 -9.84 16.39 11.89
CA THR A 87 -10.86 17.29 12.46
C THR A 87 -12.22 16.60 12.63
N ALA A 88 -12.44 15.49 11.94
CA ALA A 88 -13.63 14.65 12.02
C ALA A 88 -13.30 13.19 11.69
N GLU A 89 -14.14 12.27 12.17
CA GLU A 89 -14.01 10.83 11.93
C GLU A 89 -14.62 10.42 10.58
N THR A 90 -14.13 9.32 10.02
CA THR A 90 -14.70 8.69 8.82
C THR A 90 -15.63 7.54 9.23
N PHE A 91 -16.88 7.54 8.75
CA PHE A 91 -17.89 6.52 9.07
C PHE A 91 -18.26 5.66 7.84
N PRO A 92 -17.42 4.67 7.45
CA PRO A 92 -17.75 3.78 6.35
C PRO A 92 -18.86 2.81 6.75
N ASN A 93 -19.75 2.48 5.81
CA ASN A 93 -20.79 1.46 5.96
C ASN A 93 -20.73 0.45 4.81
N GLY A 94 -21.20 -0.78 5.06
CA GLY A 94 -21.24 -1.86 4.07
C GLY A 94 -22.20 -2.97 4.51
N CYS A 95 -22.77 -3.70 3.55
CA CYS A 95 -23.64 -4.86 3.80
C CYS A 95 -23.00 -6.11 3.18
N HIS A 96 -22.85 -7.16 3.97
CA HIS A 96 -22.36 -8.45 3.50
C HIS A 96 -23.48 -9.48 3.57
N ILE A 97 -23.73 -10.18 2.45
CA ILE A 97 -24.69 -11.30 2.38
C ILE A 97 -23.90 -12.57 2.07
N ALA A 98 -24.17 -13.64 2.80
CA ALA A 98 -23.58 -14.95 2.56
C ALA A 98 -24.67 -16.02 2.61
N GLU A 99 -24.67 -16.91 1.61
CA GLU A 99 -25.45 -18.15 1.62
C GLU A 99 -24.50 -19.34 1.72
N GLY A 100 -24.82 -20.29 2.59
CA GLY A 100 -24.05 -21.52 2.76
C GLY A 100 -24.98 -22.72 2.87
N GLY A 101 -24.78 -23.73 2.01
CA GLY A 101 -25.49 -25.00 2.10
C GLY A 101 -24.86 -25.91 3.15
N MET A 102 -25.64 -26.35 4.14
CA MET A 102 -25.17 -27.29 5.16
C MET A 102 -25.59 -28.73 4.82
N LYS A 103 -24.62 -29.62 4.59
CA LYS A 103 -24.90 -31.04 4.31
C LYS A 103 -25.14 -31.79 5.62
N LEU A 104 -26.38 -32.18 5.88
CA LEU A 104 -26.76 -32.90 7.10
C LEU A 104 -26.18 -34.33 7.08
N ARG A 105 -25.15 -34.60 7.89
CA ARG A 105 -24.73 -35.97 8.23
C ARG A 105 -25.64 -36.49 9.34
N ARG A 106 -26.49 -37.47 9.06
CA ARG A 106 -27.23 -38.20 10.11
C ARG A 106 -26.22 -38.96 10.97
N ARG A 107 -26.13 -38.61 12.25
CA ARG A 107 -25.50 -39.44 13.27
C ARG A 107 -26.48 -40.56 13.62
N ILE A 108 -26.15 -41.79 13.23
CA ILE A 108 -26.87 -42.96 13.70
C ILE A 108 -26.29 -43.26 15.09
N SER A 109 -27.04 -42.99 16.16
CA SER A 109 -26.68 -43.49 17.49
C SER A 109 -27.06 -44.96 17.55
N SER A 110 -26.07 -45.86 17.51
CA SER A 110 -26.27 -47.29 17.71
C SER A 110 -26.65 -47.56 19.17
N GLY A 111 -27.94 -47.50 19.47
CA GLY A 111 -28.53 -48.18 20.62
C GLY A 111 -28.85 -49.62 20.21
N ALA A 112 -27.87 -50.51 20.33
CA ALA A 112 -28.12 -51.95 20.27
C ALA A 112 -27.24 -52.65 21.32
N SER A 113 -27.94 -53.39 22.17
CA SER A 113 -27.55 -54.06 23.40
C SER A 113 -26.57 -55.22 23.23
N LEU A 114 -25.93 -55.57 24.34
CA LEU A 114 -25.10 -56.75 24.62
C LEU A 114 -25.57 -58.06 23.94
N SER A 115 -24.61 -58.83 23.40
CA SER A 115 -24.63 -60.30 23.40
C SER A 115 -23.26 -60.88 23.01
N SER A 116 -22.61 -61.47 24.03
CA SER A 116 -21.69 -62.63 24.03
C SER A 116 -20.61 -62.82 22.95
N ARG A 117 -19.35 -62.78 23.44
CA ARG A 117 -18.22 -63.71 23.14
C ARG A 117 -18.45 -64.75 22.04
N ALA A 118 -17.61 -64.73 21.00
CA ALA A 118 -16.66 -65.82 20.69
C ALA A 118 -15.85 -65.54 19.40
N ALA A 119 -14.53 -65.75 19.52
CA ALA A 119 -13.56 -66.26 18.54
C ALA A 119 -13.57 -65.66 17.11
N ALA A 120 -12.62 -64.80 16.77
CA ALA A 120 -11.25 -65.15 16.34
C ALA A 120 -11.16 -65.61 14.86
N SER A 121 -10.56 -64.71 14.07
CA SER A 121 -9.43 -65.01 13.17
C SER A 121 -9.56 -66.23 12.26
N THR A 122 -9.82 -66.01 10.97
CA THR A 122 -9.04 -66.56 9.85
C THR A 122 -9.50 -65.93 8.53
N ARG A 123 -8.64 -65.14 7.89
CA ARG A 123 -8.47 -65.06 6.42
C ARG A 123 -7.32 -64.11 6.09
N ARG A 124 -6.11 -64.69 6.01
CA ARG A 124 -4.96 -64.11 5.33
C ARG A 124 -4.66 -64.99 4.13
N SER A 125 -4.30 -64.36 3.02
CA SER A 125 -3.67 -64.94 1.82
C SER A 125 -4.58 -65.51 0.73
N ILE A 126 -4.76 -64.72 -0.34
CA ILE A 126 -4.90 -65.21 -1.71
C ILE A 126 -3.68 -64.65 -2.47
N ARG A 127 -2.78 -65.56 -2.86
CA ARG A 127 -2.19 -65.56 -4.21
C ARG A 127 -3.17 -66.31 -5.10
#